data_AF-A0A1B8DJF3-F1
#
_entry.id   AF-A0A1B8DJF3-F1
#
_cell.length_a   1.000
_cell.length_b   1.000
_cell.length_c   1.000
_cell.angle_alpha   90.00
_cell.angle_beta   90.00
_cell.angle_gamma   90.00
#
_symmetry.space_group_name_H-M   'P 1'
#
loop_
_entity.id
_entity.type
_entity.pdbx_description
1 polymer ?
#
loop_
_entity_poly.entity_id
_entity_poly.type
_entity_poly.pdbx_seq_one_letter_code
_entity_poly.pdbx_strand_id
1 'polypeptide(L)'
;MPGLFVRRNHSGSGASAPALPLRLRPPELNRLDHQIHLQNGSTSILGFSRHSLRQAKQKPTPSLSRRVYELTKELGGLRQEIQFYRECFEVLQRLRESAYDVYQQHYAAAGTILRDEDVDAEKCWMESWGVHTEKENKAGQLWI
;
A
#
# COMPACT_ATOMS: atom_id res chain seq x y z
N MET A 1 -24.74 -55.11 -33.25
CA MET A 1 -24.50 -55.72 -31.93
C MET A 1 -25.09 -54.81 -30.85
N PRO A 2 -26.28 -55.10 -30.29
CA PRO A 2 -26.87 -54.27 -29.24
C PRO A 2 -26.33 -54.66 -27.86
N GLY A 3 -25.58 -53.76 -27.23
CA GLY A 3 -25.01 -53.94 -25.89
C GLY A 3 -25.99 -53.51 -24.79
N LEU A 4 -26.17 -54.40 -23.81
CA LEU A 4 -27.11 -54.35 -22.70
C LEU A 4 -26.99 -53.08 -21.82
N PHE A 5 -28.12 -52.39 -21.63
CA PHE A 5 -28.28 -51.39 -20.56
C PHE A 5 -28.41 -52.12 -19.21
N VAL A 6 -27.39 -52.01 -18.36
CA VAL A 6 -27.47 -52.46 -16.96
C VAL A 6 -28.18 -51.39 -16.13
N ARG A 7 -29.44 -51.65 -15.79
CA ARG A 7 -30.23 -50.88 -14.83
C ARG A 7 -29.68 -51.12 -13.42
N ARG A 8 -28.96 -50.14 -12.88
CA ARG A 8 -28.43 -50.19 -11.50
C ARG A 8 -29.51 -49.71 -10.53
N ASN A 9 -30.23 -50.66 -9.93
CA ASN A 9 -31.20 -50.39 -8.87
C ASN A 9 -30.48 -49.92 -7.59
N HIS A 10 -31.08 -48.94 -6.92
CA HIS A 10 -30.62 -48.36 -5.66
C HIS A 10 -31.24 -49.14 -4.49
N SER A 11 -30.41 -49.73 -3.63
CA SER A 11 -30.80 -50.05 -2.25
C SER A 11 -29.56 -50.37 -1.42
N GLY A 12 -29.39 -49.65 -0.31
CA GLY A 12 -28.54 -50.10 0.79
C GLY A 12 -27.37 -49.19 1.16
N SER A 13 -27.51 -48.65 2.37
CA SER A 13 -26.45 -48.26 3.31
C SER A 13 -25.81 -46.89 3.10
N GLY A 14 -25.98 -46.05 4.12
CA GLY A 14 -25.31 -44.76 4.29
C GLY A 14 -23.80 -44.92 4.46
N ALA A 15 -23.12 -45.23 3.36
CA ALA A 15 -21.69 -45.04 3.25
C ALA A 15 -21.45 -43.53 3.20
N SER A 16 -20.92 -42.97 4.29
CA SER A 16 -20.36 -41.62 4.25
C SER A 16 -19.40 -41.57 3.07
N ALA A 17 -19.64 -40.65 2.14
CA ALA A 17 -18.73 -40.42 1.03
C ALA A 17 -17.29 -40.38 1.57
N PRO A 18 -16.32 -41.07 0.94
CA PRO A 18 -14.95 -41.09 1.43
C PRO A 18 -14.52 -39.64 1.63
N ALA A 19 -14.16 -39.30 2.87
CA ALA A 19 -13.79 -37.94 3.23
C ALA A 19 -12.63 -37.55 2.31
N LEU A 20 -12.91 -36.66 1.35
CA LEU A 20 -11.89 -36.14 0.46
C LEU A 20 -10.80 -35.53 1.36
N PRO A 21 -9.51 -35.83 1.11
CA PRO A 21 -8.41 -35.17 1.79
C PRO A 21 -8.67 -33.67 1.84
N LEU A 22 -8.52 -33.03 3.00
CA LEU A 22 -8.87 -31.61 3.19
C LEU A 22 -8.24 -30.69 2.14
N ARG A 23 -7.11 -31.10 1.54
CA ARG A 23 -6.44 -30.40 0.42
C ARG A 23 -7.20 -30.39 -0.91
N LEU A 24 -8.16 -31.29 -1.12
CA LEU A 24 -8.98 -31.38 -2.33
C LEU A 24 -10.35 -30.72 -2.17
N ARG A 25 -10.71 -30.30 -0.95
CA ARG A 25 -11.95 -29.59 -0.70
C ARG A 25 -11.75 -28.11 -1.04
N PRO A 26 -12.58 -27.52 -1.91
CA PRO A 26 -12.57 -26.07 -2.11
C PRO A 26 -12.73 -25.37 -0.75
N PRO A 27 -11.96 -24.30 -0.48
CA PRO A 27 -12.14 -23.51 0.73
C PRO A 27 -13.59 -23.05 0.85
N GLU A 28 -14.17 -23.20 2.04
CA GLU A 28 -15.52 -22.71 2.32
C GLU A 28 -15.50 -21.18 2.38
N LEU A 29 -16.60 -20.54 1.95
CA LEU A 29 -16.72 -19.08 1.98
C LEU A 29 -16.74 -18.58 3.43
N ASN A 30 -15.89 -17.60 3.73
CA ASN A 30 -15.86 -16.95 5.04
C ASN A 30 -16.76 -15.70 5.05
N ARG A 31 -17.12 -15.22 6.24
CA ARG A 31 -17.80 -13.92 6.47
C ARG A 31 -17.10 -12.76 5.76
N LEU A 32 -15.78 -12.77 5.73
CA LEU A 32 -14.99 -11.75 5.02
C LEU A 32 -15.21 -11.81 3.50
N ASP A 33 -15.25 -13.01 2.91
CA ASP A 33 -15.55 -13.17 1.47
C ASP A 33 -16.94 -12.61 1.13
N HIS A 34 -17.92 -12.79 2.01
CA HIS A 34 -19.24 -12.18 1.84
C HIS A 34 -19.18 -10.65 1.84
N GLN A 35 -18.44 -10.03 2.77
CA GLN A 35 -18.28 -8.57 2.81
C GLN A 35 -17.54 -8.04 1.58
N ILE A 36 -16.49 -8.73 1.14
CA ILE A 36 -15.75 -8.39 -0.08
C ILE A 36 -16.68 -8.44 -1.29
N HIS A 37 -17.49 -9.49 -1.40
CA HIS A 37 -18.44 -9.63 -2.50
C HIS A 37 -19.48 -8.50 -2.54
N LEU A 38 -19.99 -8.08 -1.37
CA LEU A 38 -20.95 -6.97 -1.26
C LEU A 38 -20.38 -5.63 -1.72
N GLN A 39 -19.06 -5.45 -1.63
CA GLN A 39 -18.36 -4.23 -2.09
C GLN A 39 -17.88 -4.34 -3.54
N ASN A 40 -18.43 -5.27 -4.33
CA ASN A 40 -17.98 -5.59 -5.69
C ASN A 40 -16.51 -6.03 -5.78
N GLY A 41 -15.93 -6.46 -4.65
CA GLY A 41 -14.62 -7.08 -4.60
C GLY A 41 -14.66 -8.54 -5.05
N SER A 42 -13.48 -9.09 -5.34
CA SER A 42 -13.34 -10.48 -5.77
C SER A 42 -12.17 -11.15 -5.05
N THR A 43 -12.35 -12.41 -4.68
CA THR A 43 -11.32 -13.29 -4.12
C THR A 43 -11.26 -14.58 -4.93
N SER A 44 -10.13 -15.28 -4.86
CA SER A 44 -9.98 -16.60 -5.50
C SER A 44 -11.08 -17.56 -5.02
N ILE A 45 -11.46 -17.49 -3.75
CA ILE A 45 -12.52 -18.32 -3.14
C ILE A 45 -13.88 -18.01 -3.78
N LEU A 46 -14.24 -16.73 -3.95
CA LEU A 46 -15.46 -16.32 -4.65
C LEU A 46 -15.45 -16.77 -6.13
N GLY A 47 -14.28 -16.74 -6.78
CA GLY A 47 -14.08 -17.22 -8.15
C GLY A 47 -14.28 -18.73 -8.31
N PHE A 48 -13.90 -19.52 -7.29
CA PHE A 48 -14.08 -20.98 -7.28
C PHE A 48 -15.42 -21.45 -6.72
N SER A 49 -16.30 -20.53 -6.31
CA SER A 49 -17.63 -20.90 -5.81
C SER A 49 -18.43 -21.70 -6.86
N ARG A 50 -19.31 -22.61 -6.39
CA ARG A 50 -20.15 -23.43 -7.29
C ARG A 50 -20.98 -22.58 -8.25
N HIS A 51 -21.44 -21.43 -7.79
CA HIS A 51 -22.21 -20.49 -8.58
C HIS A 51 -21.35 -19.87 -9.70
N SER A 52 -20.18 -19.33 -9.35
CA SER A 52 -19.22 -18.77 -10.31
C SER A 52 -18.80 -19.78 -11.36
N LEU A 53 -18.51 -21.02 -10.95
CA LEU A 53 -18.13 -22.10 -11.88
C LEU A 53 -19.27 -22.50 -12.82
N ARG A 54 -20.51 -22.56 -12.32
CA ARG A 54 -21.69 -22.84 -13.17
C ARG A 54 -21.91 -21.73 -14.18
N GLN A 55 -21.83 -20.48 -13.75
CA GLN A 55 -21.92 -19.33 -14.66
C GLN A 55 -20.79 -19.33 -15.69
N ALA A 56 -19.55 -19.60 -15.28
CA ALA A 56 -18.42 -19.67 -16.19
C ALA A 56 -18.59 -20.76 -17.25
N LYS A 57 -19.15 -21.92 -16.89
CA LYS A 57 -19.45 -22.99 -17.84
C LYS A 57 -20.57 -22.64 -18.83
N GLN A 58 -21.49 -21.76 -18.46
CA GLN A 58 -22.56 -21.30 -19.33
C GLN A 58 -22.12 -20.18 -20.27
N LYS A 59 -21.02 -19.49 -19.97
CA LYS A 59 -20.49 -18.43 -20.82
C LYS A 59 -19.86 -19.06 -22.08
N PRO A 60 -20.28 -18.64 -23.28
CA PRO A 60 -19.64 -19.09 -24.52
C PRO A 60 -18.15 -18.75 -24.50
N THR A 61 -17.29 -19.71 -24.87
CA THR A 61 -15.86 -19.43 -25.03
C THR A 61 -15.70 -18.36 -26.11
N PRO A 62 -15.07 -17.21 -25.81
CA PRO A 62 -14.88 -16.17 -26.80
C PRO A 62 -13.98 -16.67 -27.93
N SER A 63 -14.21 -16.18 -29.14
CA SER A 63 -13.28 -16.42 -30.25
C SER A 63 -11.90 -15.86 -29.91
N LEU A 64 -10.85 -16.46 -30.48
CA LEU A 64 -9.47 -16.02 -30.24
C LEU A 64 -9.31 -14.51 -30.50
N SER A 65 -9.84 -14.00 -31.61
CA SER A 65 -9.76 -12.57 -31.96
C SER A 65 -10.41 -11.67 -30.91
N ARG A 66 -11.58 -12.08 -30.39
CA ARG A 66 -12.25 -11.33 -29.31
C ARG A 66 -11.43 -11.36 -28.04
N ARG A 67 -10.84 -12.51 -27.69
CA ARG A 67 -10.01 -12.64 -26.50
C ARG A 67 -8.74 -11.78 -26.59
N VAL A 68 -8.10 -11.73 -27.76
CA VAL A 68 -6.93 -10.87 -28.01
C VAL A 68 -7.30 -9.40 -27.85
N TYR A 69 -8.44 -8.98 -28.41
CA TYR A 69 -8.93 -7.61 -28.25
C TYR A 69 -9.17 -7.24 -26.78
N GLU A 70 -9.90 -8.08 -26.04
CA GLU A 70 -10.19 -7.86 -24.61
C GLU A 70 -8.90 -7.75 -23.79
N LEU A 71 -7.95 -8.67 -23.98
CA LEU A 71 -6.66 -8.64 -23.28
C LEU A 71 -5.81 -7.41 -23.65
N THR A 72 -5.84 -6.99 -24.91
CA THR A 72 -5.12 -5.79 -25.36
C THR A 72 -5.69 -4.54 -24.70
N LYS A 73 -7.02 -4.47 -24.58
CA LYS A 73 -7.72 -3.39 -23.88
C LYS A 73 -7.39 -3.39 -22.38
N GLU A 74 -7.46 -4.54 -21.72
CA GLU A 74 -7.11 -4.69 -20.30
C GLU A 74 -5.65 -4.29 -20.04
N LEU A 75 -4.72 -4.75 -20.89
CA LEU A 75 -3.31 -4.41 -20.79
C LEU A 75 -3.06 -2.91 -20.98
N GLY A 76 -3.79 -2.26 -21.90
CA GLY A 76 -3.79 -0.81 -22.06
C GLY A 76 -4.28 -0.07 -20.81
N GLY A 77 -5.39 -0.53 -20.23
CA GLY A 77 -5.95 0.03 -18.99
C GLY A 77 -4.98 -0.12 -17.81
N LEU A 78 -4.41 -1.30 -17.61
CA LEU A 78 -3.43 -1.55 -16.55
C LEU A 78 -2.17 -0.70 -16.70
N ARG A 79 -1.70 -0.45 -17.94
CA ARG A 79 -0.58 0.47 -18.17
C ARG A 79 -0.90 1.90 -17.75
N GLN A 80 -2.11 2.37 -18.04
CA GLN A 80 -2.57 3.70 -17.63
C GLN A 80 -2.69 3.79 -16.11
N GLU A 81 -3.25 2.75 -15.47
CA GLU A 81 -3.39 2.69 -14.02
C GLU A 81 -2.01 2.69 -13.31
N ILE A 82 -1.04 1.91 -13.82
CA ILE A 82 0.34 1.92 -13.32
C ILE A 82 0.96 3.31 -13.46
N GLN A 83 0.76 3.98 -14.59
CA GLN A 83 1.28 5.32 -14.82
C GLN A 83 0.67 6.33 -13.85
N PHE A 84 -0.65 6.29 -13.65
CA PHE A 84 -1.34 7.10 -12.66
C PHE A 84 -0.76 6.91 -11.25
N TYR A 85 -0.59 5.67 -10.79
CA TYR A 85 -0.04 5.42 -9.46
C TYR A 85 1.41 5.87 -9.31
N ARG A 86 2.22 5.81 -10.36
CA ARG A 86 3.60 6.35 -10.36
C ARG A 86 3.58 7.85 -10.15
N GLU A 87 2.74 8.58 -10.88
CA GLU A 87 2.59 10.03 -10.74
C GLU A 87 2.10 10.42 -9.35
N CYS A 88 1.08 9.72 -8.82
CA CYS A 88 0.63 9.94 -7.45
C CYS A 88 1.74 9.68 -6.43
N PHE A 89 2.54 8.64 -6.63
CA PHE A 89 3.66 8.34 -5.74
C PHE A 89 4.73 9.44 -5.78
N GLU A 90 5.09 9.94 -6.97
CA GLU A 90 6.03 11.06 -7.10
C GLU A 90 5.55 12.31 -6.38
N VAL A 91 4.27 12.68 -6.54
CA VAL A 91 3.66 13.81 -5.82
C VAL A 91 3.74 13.60 -4.31
N LEU A 92 3.44 12.39 -3.84
CA LEU A 92 3.51 12.05 -2.42
C LEU A 92 4.94 12.16 -1.87
N GLN A 93 5.95 11.71 -2.64
CA GLN A 93 7.35 11.84 -2.24
C GLN A 93 7.76 13.31 -2.12
N ARG A 94 7.40 14.16 -3.09
CA ARG A 94 7.71 15.60 -3.05
C ARG A 94 7.05 16.31 -1.87
N LEU A 95 5.78 15.97 -1.59
CA LEU A 95 5.08 16.51 -0.42
C LEU A 95 5.80 16.10 0.88
N ARG A 96 6.21 14.84 0.97
CA ARG A 96 6.96 14.33 2.13
C ARG A 96 8.27 15.08 2.31
N GLU A 97 9.05 15.26 1.25
CA GLU A 97 10.31 16.01 1.27
C GLU A 97 10.09 17.45 1.73
N SER A 98 9.13 18.17 1.15
CA SER A 98 8.80 19.54 1.56
C SER A 98 8.38 19.64 3.03
N ALA A 99 7.60 18.67 3.52
CA ALA A 99 7.21 18.63 4.93
C ALA A 99 8.43 18.43 5.85
N TYR A 100 9.39 17.58 5.45
CA TYR A 100 10.64 17.41 6.18
C TYR A 100 11.52 18.65 6.17
N ASP A 101 11.62 19.34 5.04
CA ASP A 101 12.40 20.58 4.93
C ASP A 101 11.87 21.66 5.87
N VAL A 102 10.54 21.87 5.89
CA VAL A 102 9.89 22.82 6.80
C VAL A 102 10.12 22.41 8.26
N TYR A 103 9.96 21.13 8.58
CA TYR A 103 10.23 20.62 9.93
C TYR A 103 11.67 20.89 10.37
N GLN A 104 12.65 20.63 9.50
CA GLN A 104 14.07 20.86 9.80
C GLN A 104 14.39 22.35 9.97
N GLN A 105 13.83 23.22 9.13
CA GLN A 105 13.99 24.67 9.26
C GLN A 105 13.46 25.17 10.60
N HIS A 106 12.28 24.73 11.02
CA HIS A 106 11.72 25.10 12.32
C HIS A 106 12.55 24.56 13.49
N TYR A 107 13.00 23.31 13.41
CA TYR A 107 13.83 22.72 14.46
C TYR A 107 15.17 23.45 14.61
N ALA A 108 15.83 23.76 13.49
CA ALA A 108 17.07 24.52 13.48
C ALA A 108 16.86 25.95 14.01
N ALA A 109 15.81 26.65 13.56
CA ALA A 109 15.48 27.99 14.03
C ALA A 109 15.16 28.02 15.53
N ALA A 110 14.45 27.02 16.06
CA ALA A 110 14.22 26.90 17.49
C ALA A 110 15.53 26.70 18.27
N GLY A 111 16.46 25.90 17.73
CA GLY A 111 17.79 25.70 18.32
C GLY A 111 18.68 26.95 18.30
N THR A 112 18.57 27.79 17.26
CA THR A 112 19.29 29.07 17.21
C THR A 112 18.68 30.09 18.16
N ILE A 113 17.35 30.20 18.22
CA ILE A 113 16.67 31.12 19.13
C ILE A 113 17.04 30.82 20.59
N LEU A 114 17.01 29.55 20.99
CA LEU A 114 17.39 29.17 22.36
C LEU A 114 18.87 29.47 22.66
N ARG A 115 19.77 29.27 21.69
CA ARG A 115 21.19 29.61 21.87
C ARG A 115 21.44 31.12 21.93
N ASP A 116 20.75 31.90 21.11
CA ASP A 116 20.91 33.36 21.11
C ASP A 116 20.39 33.96 22.43
N GLU A 117 19.26 33.46 22.95
CA GLU A 117 18.76 33.83 24.29
C GLU A 117 19.75 33.46 25.40
N ASP A 118 20.36 32.26 25.35
CA ASP A 118 21.38 31.84 26.32
C ASP A 118 22.63 32.73 26.26
N VAL A 119 23.10 33.08 25.06
CA VAL A 119 24.26 33.97 24.85
C VAL A 119 23.97 35.38 25.33
N ASP A 120 22.77 35.90 25.08
CA ASP A 120 22.34 37.22 25.54
C ASP A 120 22.14 37.27 27.06
N ALA A 121 21.62 36.19 27.66
CA ALA A 121 21.52 36.04 29.11
C ALA A 121 22.90 35.94 29.77
N GLU A 122 23.83 35.19 29.19
CA GLU A 122 25.22 35.07 29.66
C GLU A 122 25.93 36.43 29.59
N LYS A 123 25.74 37.17 28.50
CA LYS A 123 26.30 38.52 28.32
C LYS A 123 25.70 39.52 29.33
N CYS A 124 24.38 39.53 29.53
CA CYS A 124 23.73 40.34 30.56
C CYS A 124 24.23 40.00 31.97
N TRP A 125 24.43 38.72 32.26
CA TRP A 125 24.99 38.26 33.52
C TRP A 125 26.43 38.78 33.70
N MET A 126 27.30 38.64 32.69
CA MET A 126 28.67 39.15 32.75
C MET A 126 28.74 40.68 32.94
N GLU A 127 27.87 41.43 32.25
CA GLU A 127 27.75 42.90 32.40
C GLU A 127 27.27 43.30 33.80
N SER A 128 26.34 42.54 34.40
CA SER A 128 25.90 42.77 35.79
C SER A 128 27.03 42.59 36.82
N TRP A 129 28.07 41.82 36.50
CA TRP A 129 29.27 41.63 37.32
C TRP A 129 30.43 42.57 36.94
N GLY A 130 30.21 43.54 36.04
CA GLY A 130 31.21 44.52 35.61
C GLY A 130 32.28 43.95 34.69
N VAL A 131 32.05 42.76 34.11
CA VAL A 131 32.98 42.13 33.15
C VAL A 131 32.62 42.62 31.74
N HIS A 132 33.30 43.65 31.26
CA HIS A 132 33.18 44.10 29.88
C HIS A 132 34.15 43.33 28.98
N THR A 133 33.63 42.65 27.97
CA THR A 133 34.46 42.03 26.93
C THR A 133 35.02 43.13 26.02
N GLU A 134 36.15 43.75 26.39
CA GLU A 134 36.90 44.63 25.51
C GLU A 134 37.39 43.85 24.28
N LYS A 135 36.72 44.02 23.15
CA LYS A 135 37.31 43.83 21.83
C LYS A 135 37.13 45.11 21.03
N GLU A 136 37.67 46.21 21.54
CA GLU A 136 38.07 47.31 20.68
C GLU A 136 39.55 47.12 20.29
N ASN A 137 39.80 47.26 19.00
CA ASN A 137 41.08 47.13 18.33
C ASN A 137 42.24 47.79 19.11
N LYS A 138 43.11 46.97 19.72
CA LYS A 138 44.51 47.32 19.93
C LYS A 138 45.37 46.71 18.82
N ALA A 139 45.03 47.03 17.58
CA ALA A 139 45.91 46.84 16.44
C ALA A 139 46.29 48.23 15.92
N GLY A 140 47.48 48.69 16.32
CA GLY A 140 48.15 49.82 15.69
C GLY A 140 48.20 51.08 16.53
N GLN A 141 49.19 51.16 17.43
CA GLN A 141 50.07 52.32 17.60
C GLN A 141 51.22 51.93 18.52
N LEU A 142 52.20 51.25 17.92
CA LEU A 142 53.57 51.23 18.39
C LEU A 142 54.40 51.81 17.24
N TRP A 143 54.53 53.13 17.16
CA TRP A 143 55.63 53.79 16.44
C TRP A 143 55.86 55.20 17.02
N ILE A 144 57.12 55.40 17.43
CA ILE A 144 57.84 56.61 17.87
C ILE A 144 57.61 57.04 19.32
#